data_AF-A0A2P2K7C9-F1
#
_entry.id   AF-A0A2P2K7C9-F1
#
_cell.length_a   1.000
_cell.length_b   1.000
_cell.length_c   1.000
_cell.angle_alpha   90.00
_cell.angle_beta   90.00
_cell.angle_gamma   90.00
#
_symmetry.space_group_name_H-M   'P 1'
#
loop_
_entity.id
_entity.type
_entity.pdbx_description
1 polymer ?
#
loop_
_entity_poly.entity_id
_entity_poly.type
_entity_poly.pdbx_seq_one_letter_code
_entity_poly.pdbx_strand_id
1 'polypeptide(L)'
;MSFLRRRNVSKSRSSDVSQIEEDDEKKKQKEKLSSEVKRIKKWTCIDSCCWFIGFICSTWWLLLFLYNAMPASIPQYVTEAITGPLPDPPGVKLRKEGLTAKHPVIFVPGIVTGGLELWEGHQCSEGLFRKRLWGGTFGEVYKRPLCWVEHMSLDNESGLDPPGIRVRPVSGLVAADYFAAGYFVWAVLMANLARIGYEEKTMYMAAYDWRISFQNTEVRDKTLSRMKSNIELMVATNGGNKAVVIPHSMGVLYFLHFMKWVEAPAPMGGGGGSDWCAQHIKAVMNIGGPFLGVPKAVSGLFSVEARDIAVARGFAPGFLDKDVFGLQTLQHLMRMTRTWDSTMSMIPKGGETIWGGLDWSPEGNYKCGVKKLKSNNTRSGGQTGRGNPSLPQSVNYGRVISFGKDVAALHSSKMERMDFRDALKGYNPANGCDIWTEYQEMGIGGIKAVADYKVYTAGSVLDLLHFVAPKLMARGSAHFSFGIADNLDDPKYGHYKYWSNPLETR
;
A
#
# COMPACT_ATOMS: atom_id res chain seq x y z
N MET A 1 89.03 -15.29 -25.88
CA MET A 1 89.94 -15.33 -27.05
C MET A 1 89.30 -14.49 -28.14
N SER A 2 89.95 -13.67 -28.95
CA SER A 2 91.34 -13.23 -29.12
C SER A 2 91.20 -12.20 -30.24
N PHE A 3 91.29 -10.90 -29.96
CA PHE A 3 92.48 -10.08 -30.16
C PHE A 3 92.74 -9.65 -31.61
N LEU A 4 92.94 -8.33 -31.75
CA LEU A 4 94.02 -7.66 -32.50
C LEU A 4 93.98 -7.79 -34.04
N ARG A 5 94.49 -6.87 -34.86
CA ARG A 5 95.67 -5.99 -34.75
C ARG A 5 95.70 -5.04 -35.98
N ARG A 6 96.28 -3.84 -35.80
CA ARG A 6 97.17 -2.98 -36.68
C ARG A 6 97.12 -3.13 -38.24
N ARG A 7 97.36 -2.13 -39.11
CA ARG A 7 98.24 -0.90 -39.11
C ARG A 7 98.03 -0.06 -40.42
N ASN A 8 98.52 1.20 -40.43
CA ASN A 8 99.26 1.97 -41.50
C ASN A 8 98.63 3.08 -42.42
N VAL A 9 99.29 4.27 -42.42
CA VAL A 9 99.79 5.19 -43.53
C VAL A 9 99.12 6.57 -43.91
N SER A 10 99.98 7.61 -43.89
CA SER A 10 100.15 8.87 -44.72
C SER A 10 99.53 10.26 -44.40
N LYS A 11 100.44 11.26 -44.53
CA LYS A 11 100.44 12.69 -44.98
C LYS A 11 99.58 13.79 -44.31
N SER A 12 100.23 14.96 -44.20
CA SER A 12 100.06 16.14 -43.31
C SER A 12 99.55 17.39 -44.03
N ARG A 13 98.97 18.42 -43.41
CA ARG A 13 98.26 18.66 -42.13
C ARG A 13 97.63 20.05 -42.29
N SER A 14 96.29 20.12 -42.31
CA SER A 14 95.48 21.33 -42.46
C SER A 14 95.07 21.90 -41.09
N SER A 15 94.94 23.22 -41.03
CA SER A 15 94.55 24.03 -39.87
C SER A 15 93.07 24.42 -39.94
N ASP A 16 92.18 23.49 -39.59
CA ASP A 16 90.70 23.67 -39.54
C ASP A 16 90.11 23.12 -38.22
N VAL A 17 90.73 23.39 -37.06
CA VAL A 17 90.33 22.75 -35.78
C VAL A 17 89.64 23.70 -34.78
N SER A 18 89.64 25.02 -34.99
CA SER A 18 89.04 25.95 -34.00
C SER A 18 87.58 26.33 -34.23
N GLN A 19 86.93 25.88 -35.31
CA GLN A 19 85.50 26.18 -35.58
C GLN A 19 84.53 25.01 -35.28
N ILE A 20 85.04 23.82 -34.90
CA ILE A 20 84.18 22.65 -34.69
C ILE A 20 83.74 22.50 -33.22
N GLU A 21 84.48 23.07 -32.26
CA GLU A 21 84.15 22.93 -30.84
C GLU A 21 83.03 23.89 -30.35
N GLU A 22 82.83 25.05 -31.00
CA GLU A 22 81.75 25.99 -30.62
C GLU A 22 80.34 25.54 -31.08
N ASP A 23 80.23 24.71 -32.11
CA ASP A 23 78.94 24.24 -32.63
C ASP A 23 78.37 23.04 -31.84
N ASP A 24 79.22 22.28 -31.13
CA ASP A 24 78.80 21.11 -30.35
C ASP A 24 78.22 21.47 -28.97
N GLU A 25 78.64 22.60 -28.38
CA GLU A 25 78.04 23.12 -27.14
C GLU A 25 76.62 23.66 -27.37
N LYS A 26 76.38 24.37 -28.48
CA LYS A 26 75.03 24.87 -28.83
C LYS A 26 74.05 23.75 -29.13
N LYS A 27 74.51 22.60 -29.65
CA LYS A 27 73.67 21.42 -29.91
C LYS A 27 73.24 20.71 -28.61
N LYS A 28 74.17 20.56 -27.65
CA LYS A 28 73.87 19.99 -26.32
C LYS A 28 72.92 20.86 -25.50
N GLN A 29 72.99 22.19 -25.65
CA GLN A 29 72.07 23.10 -24.94
C GLN A 29 70.64 23.05 -25.55
N LYS A 30 70.51 22.90 -26.86
CA LYS A 30 69.22 22.72 -27.56
C LYS A 30 68.56 21.36 -27.25
N GLU A 31 69.36 20.30 -27.08
CA GLU A 31 68.84 18.99 -26.65
C GLU A 31 68.40 18.97 -25.18
N LYS A 32 69.12 19.67 -24.28
CA LYS A 32 68.69 19.82 -22.88
C LYS A 32 67.36 20.58 -22.76
N LEU A 33 67.21 21.70 -23.48
CA LEU A 33 65.96 22.49 -23.48
C LEU A 33 64.77 21.70 -24.09
N SER A 34 65.04 20.90 -25.13
CA SER A 34 64.06 19.99 -25.75
C SER A 34 63.63 18.83 -24.82
N SER A 35 64.57 18.31 -24.02
CA SER A 35 64.28 17.25 -23.05
C SER A 35 63.49 17.74 -21.83
N GLU A 36 63.66 19.01 -21.45
CA GLU A 36 62.98 19.60 -20.30
C GLU A 36 61.54 20.00 -20.64
N VAL A 37 61.29 20.47 -21.87
CA VAL A 37 59.94 20.74 -22.39
C VAL A 37 59.14 19.45 -22.65
N LYS A 38 59.81 18.33 -22.98
CA LYS A 38 59.18 17.00 -23.14
C LYS A 38 58.77 16.33 -21.83
N ARG A 39 59.13 16.89 -20.66
CA ARG A 39 58.73 16.36 -19.35
C ARG A 39 57.47 17.01 -18.76
N ILE A 40 56.71 17.75 -19.57
CA ILE A 40 55.31 18.06 -19.25
C ILE A 40 54.52 16.78 -19.56
N LYS A 41 54.25 15.98 -18.52
CA LYS A 41 53.41 14.78 -18.58
C LYS A 41 52.13 15.11 -19.37
N LYS A 42 51.98 14.56 -20.57
CA LYS A 42 50.69 14.47 -21.25
C LYS A 42 49.80 13.60 -20.38
N TRP A 43 48.98 14.22 -19.53
CA TRP A 43 47.85 13.55 -18.93
C TRP A 43 46.99 13.04 -20.07
N THR A 44 46.91 11.72 -20.22
CA THR A 44 46.04 11.15 -21.23
C THR A 44 44.59 11.38 -20.77
N CYS A 45 43.66 11.48 -21.73
CA CYS A 45 42.24 11.62 -21.43
C CYS A 45 41.74 10.50 -20.47
N ILE A 46 42.38 9.33 -20.55
CA ILE A 46 42.16 8.17 -19.68
C ILE A 46 42.61 8.45 -18.24
N ASP A 47 43.78 9.03 -18.04
CA ASP A 47 44.26 9.40 -16.69
C ASP A 47 43.34 10.44 -16.04
N SER A 48 42.89 11.44 -16.81
CA SER A 48 41.94 12.45 -16.32
C SER A 48 40.57 11.84 -15.99
N CYS A 49 40.07 10.91 -16.81
CA CYS A 49 38.80 10.22 -16.58
C CYS A 49 38.86 9.29 -15.36
N CYS A 50 39.95 8.54 -15.19
CA CYS A 50 40.18 7.71 -13.99
C CYS A 50 40.33 8.56 -12.73
N TRP A 51 40.97 9.73 -12.82
CA TRP A 51 41.08 10.66 -11.70
C TRP A 51 39.72 11.28 -11.34
N PHE A 52 38.91 11.63 -12.34
CA PHE A 52 37.56 12.15 -12.14
C PHE A 52 36.62 11.11 -11.54
N ILE A 53 36.65 9.86 -12.03
CA ILE A 53 35.89 8.73 -11.46
C ILE A 53 36.38 8.45 -10.03
N GLY A 54 37.69 8.40 -9.80
CA GLY A 54 38.26 8.22 -8.46
C GLY A 54 37.86 9.34 -7.50
N PHE A 55 37.84 10.59 -7.98
CA PHE A 55 37.38 11.74 -7.22
C PHE A 55 35.90 11.62 -6.87
N ILE A 56 35.03 11.32 -7.85
CA ILE A 56 33.58 11.11 -7.63
C ILE A 56 33.34 9.97 -6.64
N CYS A 57 33.99 8.83 -6.82
CA CYS A 57 33.88 7.70 -5.90
C CYS A 57 34.32 8.09 -4.49
N SER A 58 35.45 8.79 -4.36
CA SER A 58 35.97 9.24 -3.07
C SER A 58 35.07 10.29 -2.41
N THR A 59 34.52 11.23 -3.18
CA THR A 59 33.53 12.21 -2.66
C THR A 59 32.25 11.52 -2.27
N TRP A 60 31.79 10.53 -3.05
CA TRP A 60 30.60 9.76 -2.72
C TRP A 60 30.78 8.96 -1.42
N TRP A 61 31.90 8.26 -1.26
CA TRP A 61 32.24 7.54 -0.03
C TRP A 61 32.42 8.49 1.16
N LEU A 62 33.04 9.65 0.95
CA LEU A 62 33.17 10.67 1.99
C LEU A 62 31.80 11.24 2.39
N LEU A 63 30.93 11.55 1.43
CA LEU A 63 29.58 12.02 1.69
C LEU A 63 28.74 10.96 2.40
N LEU A 64 28.88 9.69 2.01
CA LEU A 64 28.22 8.57 2.67
C LEU A 64 28.74 8.37 4.10
N PHE A 65 30.06 8.49 4.30
CA PHE A 65 30.67 8.45 5.63
C PHE A 65 30.19 9.62 6.48
N LEU A 66 30.21 10.84 5.95
CA LEU A 66 29.71 12.03 6.64
C LEU A 66 28.21 11.92 6.94
N TYR A 67 27.41 11.33 6.05
CA TYR A 67 26.00 11.07 6.29
C TYR A 67 25.78 10.07 7.43
N ASN A 68 26.55 8.98 7.46
CA ASN A 68 26.46 7.98 8.53
C ASN A 68 27.11 8.42 9.85
N ALA A 69 28.10 9.32 9.79
CA ALA A 69 28.75 9.93 10.94
C ALA A 69 28.02 11.19 11.42
N MET A 70 27.02 11.69 10.69
CA MET A 70 26.22 12.84 11.06
C MET A 70 25.37 12.46 12.28
N PRO A 71 25.54 13.12 13.44
CA PRO A 71 24.64 12.90 14.56
C PRO A 71 23.22 13.31 14.16
N ALA A 72 22.24 12.51 14.58
CA ALA A 72 20.82 12.67 14.24
C ALA A 72 20.23 14.05 14.62
N SER A 73 20.95 14.84 15.43
CA SER A 73 20.59 16.19 15.85
C SER A 73 20.86 17.28 14.82
N ILE A 74 21.76 17.09 13.84
CA ILE A 74 22.11 18.15 12.86
C ILE A 74 20.96 18.44 11.87
N PRO A 75 20.28 17.44 11.28
CA PRO A 75 19.10 17.69 10.45
C PRO A 75 17.99 18.41 11.21
N GLN A 76 17.79 18.07 12.49
CA GLN A 76 16.84 18.75 13.37
C GLN A 76 17.26 20.21 13.62
N TYR A 77 18.53 20.46 13.93
CA TYR A 77 19.06 21.81 14.16
C TYR A 77 18.93 22.71 12.91
N VAL A 78 19.25 22.18 11.72
CA VAL A 78 19.09 22.91 10.45
C VAL A 78 17.62 23.17 10.15
N THR A 79 16.75 22.20 10.38
CA THR A 79 15.30 22.38 10.19
C THR A 79 14.72 23.40 11.18
N GLU A 80 15.15 23.36 12.44
CA GLU A 80 14.76 24.29 13.50
C GLU A 80 15.27 25.71 13.24
N ALA A 81 16.50 25.86 12.72
CA ALA A 81 17.04 27.15 12.30
C ALA A 81 16.29 27.76 11.10
N ILE A 82 15.72 26.94 10.22
CA ILE A 82 14.97 27.38 9.03
C ILE A 82 13.48 27.61 9.32
N THR A 83 12.87 26.79 10.18
CA THR A 83 11.40 26.75 10.38
C THR A 83 10.93 27.17 11.77
N GLY A 84 11.85 27.45 12.71
CA GLY A 84 11.55 27.69 14.12
C GLY A 84 11.47 26.39 14.95
N PRO A 85 11.32 26.49 16.28
CA PRO A 85 11.19 25.31 17.14
C PRO A 85 9.97 24.50 16.71
N LEU A 86 10.20 23.20 16.44
CA LEU A 86 9.12 22.29 16.11
C LEU A 86 8.11 22.28 17.28
N PRO A 87 6.80 22.40 17.01
CA PRO A 87 5.81 22.33 18.08
C PRO A 87 5.94 20.99 18.80
N ASP A 88 5.78 21.01 20.13
CA ASP A 88 5.85 19.81 20.95
C ASP A 88 4.94 18.71 20.35
N PRO A 89 5.45 17.48 20.18
CA PRO A 89 4.60 16.35 19.83
C PRO A 89 3.41 16.23 20.80
N PRO A 90 2.23 15.76 20.35
CA PRO A 90 1.03 15.73 21.18
C PRO A 90 1.24 15.12 22.58
N GLY A 91 1.97 14.00 22.69
CA GLY A 91 2.26 13.36 23.97
C GLY A 91 3.12 14.20 24.91
N VAL A 92 4.04 15.03 24.39
CA VAL A 92 4.84 15.96 25.19
C VAL A 92 3.97 17.10 25.72
N LYS A 93 3.09 17.64 24.86
CA LYS A 93 2.13 18.68 25.25
C LYS A 93 1.19 18.18 26.35
N LEU A 94 0.57 17.01 26.17
CA LEU A 94 -0.32 16.41 27.16
C LEU A 94 0.38 16.11 28.49
N ARG A 95 1.65 15.70 28.45
CA ARG A 95 2.45 15.53 29.66
C ARG A 95 2.71 16.86 30.38
N LYS A 96 2.98 17.95 29.65
CA LYS A 96 3.13 19.31 30.22
C LYS A 96 1.84 19.81 30.86
N GLU A 97 0.69 19.40 30.33
CA GLU A 97 -0.64 19.64 30.90
C GLU A 97 -0.96 18.74 32.12
N GLY A 98 -0.05 17.80 32.48
CA GLY A 98 -0.21 16.92 33.63
C GLY A 98 -1.06 15.67 33.40
N LEU A 99 -1.36 15.31 32.14
CA LEU A 99 -2.12 14.11 31.83
C LEU A 99 -1.27 12.84 32.00
N THR A 100 -1.89 11.80 32.55
CA THR A 100 -1.31 10.47 32.75
C THR A 100 -2.23 9.37 32.23
N ALA A 101 -1.68 8.17 32.01
CA ALA A 101 -2.45 6.99 31.65
C ALA A 101 -3.53 6.68 32.69
N LYS A 102 -4.72 6.26 32.21
CA LYS A 102 -5.87 5.94 33.08
C LYS A 102 -6.68 4.75 32.58
N HIS A 103 -7.12 4.78 31.32
CA HIS A 103 -7.94 3.73 30.72
C HIS A 103 -7.07 2.84 29.83
N PRO A 104 -7.20 1.50 29.86
CA PRO A 104 -6.44 0.67 28.92
C PRO A 104 -6.86 0.99 27.48
N VAL A 105 -5.91 0.95 26.55
CA VAL A 105 -6.13 1.32 25.14
C VAL A 105 -6.08 0.09 24.26
N ILE A 106 -7.09 -0.10 23.43
CA ILE A 106 -7.18 -1.22 22.49
C ILE A 106 -7.17 -0.68 21.07
N PHE A 107 -6.22 -1.12 20.25
CA PHE A 107 -6.14 -0.77 18.84
C PHE A 107 -6.77 -1.87 18.00
N VAL A 108 -7.66 -1.50 17.08
CA VAL A 108 -8.28 -2.45 16.14
C VAL A 108 -7.87 -2.05 14.71
N PRO A 109 -6.92 -2.79 14.08
CA PRO A 109 -6.40 -2.45 12.77
C PRO A 109 -7.46 -2.56 11.67
N GLY A 110 -7.23 -1.83 10.57
CA GLY A 110 -8.05 -1.93 9.36
C GLY A 110 -7.52 -2.98 8.39
N ILE A 111 -8.18 -3.09 7.23
CA ILE A 111 -7.74 -3.94 6.13
C ILE A 111 -6.27 -3.66 5.79
N VAL A 112 -5.51 -4.70 5.46
CA VAL A 112 -4.09 -4.63 5.08
C VAL A 112 -3.12 -3.97 6.07
N THR A 113 -3.54 -3.53 7.25
CA THR A 113 -2.65 -2.79 8.19
C THR A 113 -2.00 -3.66 9.26
N GLY A 114 -2.44 -4.92 9.43
CA GLY A 114 -1.83 -5.89 10.33
C GLY A 114 -0.90 -6.85 9.58
N GLY A 115 0.24 -7.20 10.19
CA GLY A 115 1.15 -8.19 9.64
C GLY A 115 0.55 -9.60 9.62
N LEU A 116 0.86 -10.37 8.58
CA LEU A 116 0.49 -11.79 8.46
C LEU A 116 1.75 -12.64 8.29
N GLU A 117 1.84 -13.75 9.02
CA GLU A 117 2.99 -14.67 9.01
C GLU A 117 2.58 -16.08 8.59
N LEU A 118 3.52 -16.78 7.92
CA LEU A 118 3.32 -18.15 7.46
C LEU A 118 3.55 -19.16 8.59
N TRP A 119 2.66 -20.13 8.75
CA TRP A 119 2.77 -21.26 9.68
C TRP A 119 2.90 -22.61 8.97
N GLU A 120 2.31 -22.72 7.79
CA GLU A 120 2.39 -23.91 6.94
C GLU A 120 2.20 -23.47 5.49
N GLY A 121 2.92 -24.07 4.56
CA GLY A 121 2.83 -23.74 3.16
C GLY A 121 3.43 -24.83 2.29
N HIS A 122 3.20 -24.72 0.99
CA HIS A 122 3.70 -25.69 0.01
C HIS A 122 5.20 -25.54 -0.20
N GLN A 123 5.79 -26.45 -0.99
CA GLN A 123 7.25 -26.50 -1.24
C GLN A 123 7.85 -25.17 -1.72
N CYS A 124 7.10 -24.37 -2.48
CA CYS A 124 7.58 -23.05 -2.92
C CYS A 124 7.84 -22.07 -1.77
N SER A 125 7.30 -22.32 -0.58
CA SER A 125 7.43 -21.48 0.62
C SER A 125 8.50 -21.97 1.59
N GLU A 126 9.29 -22.98 1.20
CA GLU A 126 10.36 -23.53 2.04
C GLU A 126 11.31 -22.42 2.54
N GLY A 127 11.59 -22.45 3.85
CA GLY A 127 12.38 -21.43 4.56
C GLY A 127 11.58 -20.22 5.06
N LEU A 128 10.27 -20.13 4.80
CA LEU A 128 9.44 -18.99 5.18
C LEU A 128 8.61 -19.20 6.47
N PHE A 129 8.82 -20.30 7.20
CA PHE A 129 8.13 -20.53 8.48
C PHE A 129 8.31 -19.35 9.45
N ARG A 130 7.19 -18.82 9.95
CA ARG A 130 7.05 -17.63 10.80
C ARG A 130 7.67 -16.34 10.23
N LYS A 131 7.88 -16.30 8.91
CA LYS A 131 8.22 -15.06 8.21
C LYS A 131 6.95 -14.31 7.84
N ARG A 132 7.03 -12.98 7.90
CA ARG A 132 5.92 -12.11 7.51
C ARG A 132 5.73 -12.17 5.99
N LEU A 133 4.61 -12.72 5.54
CA LEU A 133 4.18 -12.64 4.13
C LEU A 133 3.57 -11.27 3.82
N TRP A 134 3.10 -10.56 4.86
CA TRP A 134 2.54 -9.23 4.77
C TRP A 134 3.01 -8.37 5.95
N GLY A 135 3.38 -7.11 5.70
CA GLY A 135 3.74 -6.15 6.76
C GLY A 135 5.15 -6.33 7.36
N GLY A 136 6.19 -6.44 6.53
CA GLY A 136 7.59 -6.62 6.96
C GLY A 136 8.62 -6.29 5.87
N THR A 137 9.87 -6.73 6.02
CA THR A 137 10.90 -6.60 4.97
C THR A 137 10.57 -7.51 3.80
N PHE A 138 9.93 -6.94 2.78
CA PHE A 138 9.38 -7.63 1.61
C PHE A 138 10.42 -8.37 0.72
N GLY A 139 11.71 -8.33 1.05
CA GLY A 139 12.80 -8.81 0.20
C GLY A 139 12.76 -10.30 -0.16
N GLU A 140 12.33 -11.19 0.75
CA GLU A 140 12.22 -12.62 0.46
C GLU A 140 10.91 -12.98 -0.28
N VAL A 141 9.85 -12.23 -0.01
CA VAL A 141 8.51 -12.43 -0.61
C VAL A 141 8.52 -12.07 -2.09
N TYR A 142 9.22 -10.99 -2.48
CA TYR A 142 9.32 -10.59 -3.90
C TYR A 142 10.12 -11.55 -4.78
N LYS A 143 10.91 -12.46 -4.21
CA LYS A 143 11.62 -13.48 -4.98
C LYS A 143 10.68 -14.56 -5.53
N ARG A 144 9.48 -14.72 -4.94
CA ARG A 144 8.54 -15.82 -5.25
C ARG A 144 7.10 -15.31 -5.42
N PRO A 145 6.81 -14.53 -6.48
CA PRO A 145 5.54 -13.82 -6.63
C PRO A 145 4.31 -14.73 -6.71
N LEU A 146 4.37 -15.82 -7.48
CA LEU A 146 3.26 -16.77 -7.61
C LEU A 146 3.01 -17.54 -6.31
N CYS A 147 4.08 -17.95 -5.63
CA CYS A 147 3.99 -18.60 -4.33
C CYS A 147 3.32 -17.68 -3.31
N TRP A 148 3.66 -16.39 -3.31
CA TRP A 148 3.02 -15.42 -2.42
C TRP A 148 1.54 -15.24 -2.73
N VAL A 149 1.15 -15.10 -4.00
CA VAL A 149 -0.26 -15.00 -4.41
C VAL A 149 -1.05 -16.22 -3.94
N GLU A 150 -0.50 -17.42 -4.11
CA GLU A 150 -1.10 -18.67 -3.65
C GLU A 150 -1.31 -18.68 -2.13
N HIS A 151 -0.29 -18.35 -1.35
CA HIS A 151 -0.34 -18.38 0.12
C HIS A 151 -1.18 -17.26 0.73
N MET A 152 -1.33 -16.14 0.01
CA MET A 152 -2.17 -15.02 0.44
C MET A 152 -3.63 -15.16 0.01
N SER A 153 -3.93 -16.07 -0.92
CA SER A 153 -5.30 -16.39 -1.33
C SER A 153 -6.02 -17.20 -0.26
N LEU A 154 -7.33 -17.01 -0.17
CA LEU A 154 -8.23 -17.87 0.62
C LEU A 154 -8.89 -18.89 -0.30
N ASP A 155 -9.36 -19.98 0.29
CA ASP A 155 -10.12 -21.00 -0.40
C ASP A 155 -11.44 -20.41 -0.95
N ASN A 156 -11.76 -20.75 -2.19
CA ASN A 156 -12.81 -20.07 -2.95
C ASN A 156 -14.22 -20.56 -2.55
N GLU A 157 -14.34 -21.64 -1.78
CA GLU A 157 -15.62 -22.15 -1.28
C GLU A 157 -15.82 -21.81 0.19
N SER A 158 -14.84 -22.10 1.03
CA SER A 158 -14.92 -21.92 2.48
C SER A 158 -14.59 -20.50 2.96
N GLY A 159 -13.81 -19.72 2.20
CA GLY A 159 -13.30 -18.41 2.65
C GLY A 159 -12.29 -18.52 3.79
N LEU A 160 -11.69 -19.70 3.99
CA LEU A 160 -10.64 -19.99 4.97
C LEU A 160 -9.29 -20.21 4.27
N ASP A 161 -8.27 -20.64 5.02
CA ASP A 161 -6.98 -20.96 4.38
C ASP A 161 -7.12 -22.19 3.46
N PRO A 162 -6.45 -22.21 2.30
CA PRO A 162 -6.43 -23.38 1.43
C PRO A 162 -5.75 -24.60 2.09
N PRO A 163 -6.03 -25.84 1.63
CA PRO A 163 -5.37 -27.04 2.13
C PRO A 163 -3.84 -26.97 2.07
N GLY A 164 -3.17 -27.32 3.17
CA GLY A 164 -1.71 -27.30 3.29
C GLY A 164 -1.10 -25.89 3.41
N ILE A 165 -1.93 -24.86 3.62
CA ILE A 165 -1.50 -23.48 3.86
C ILE A 165 -2.10 -23.00 5.18
N ARG A 166 -1.28 -22.38 6.03
CA ARG A 166 -1.73 -21.67 7.23
C ARG A 166 -1.02 -20.34 7.35
N VAL A 167 -1.80 -19.27 7.33
CA VAL A 167 -1.33 -17.90 7.54
C VAL A 167 -2.04 -17.32 8.75
N ARG A 168 -1.30 -16.69 9.67
CA ARG A 168 -1.84 -16.17 10.93
C ARG A 168 -1.49 -14.70 11.12
N PRO A 169 -2.34 -13.94 11.82
CA PRO A 169 -2.01 -12.58 12.20
C PRO A 169 -0.81 -12.59 13.15
N VAL A 170 0.11 -11.64 12.91
CA VAL A 170 1.19 -11.35 13.87
C VAL A 170 0.55 -10.86 15.16
N SER A 171 1.08 -11.28 16.31
CA SER A 171 0.56 -10.92 17.63
C SER A 171 1.36 -9.79 18.28
N GLY A 172 0.74 -9.13 19.27
CA GLY A 172 1.35 -8.04 20.04
C GLY A 172 1.33 -6.69 19.32
N LEU A 173 1.88 -5.66 19.97
CA LEU A 173 1.94 -4.29 19.43
C LEU A 173 2.70 -4.23 18.09
N VAL A 174 3.73 -5.08 17.95
CA VAL A 174 4.54 -5.24 16.73
C VAL A 174 3.75 -5.67 15.49
N ALA A 175 2.49 -6.10 15.65
CA ALA A 175 1.63 -6.51 14.55
C ALA A 175 1.31 -5.37 13.59
N ALA A 176 1.27 -4.12 14.06
CA ALA A 176 0.90 -2.97 13.23
C ALA A 176 1.75 -1.71 13.44
N ASP A 177 2.82 -1.78 14.24
CA ASP A 177 3.74 -0.65 14.49
C ASP A 177 4.39 -0.14 13.20
N TYR A 178 5.00 -1.05 12.44
CA TYR A 178 5.76 -0.77 11.22
C TYR A 178 5.25 -1.67 10.10
N PHE A 179 4.30 -1.15 9.32
CA PHE A 179 3.69 -1.89 8.22
C PHE A 179 4.64 -2.00 7.01
N ALA A 180 5.30 -0.90 6.66
CA ALA A 180 6.32 -0.82 5.61
C ALA A 180 7.24 0.37 5.89
N ALA A 181 8.43 0.41 5.28
CA ALA A 181 9.31 1.57 5.37
C ALA A 181 8.57 2.83 4.89
N GLY A 182 8.39 3.82 5.77
CA GLY A 182 7.68 5.07 5.48
C GLY A 182 6.17 5.08 5.70
N TYR A 183 5.55 3.98 6.18
CA TYR A 183 4.12 3.92 6.50
C TYR A 183 3.88 3.54 7.96
N PHE A 184 3.65 4.56 8.79
CA PHE A 184 3.54 4.47 10.26
C PHE A 184 2.10 4.69 10.72
N VAL A 185 1.27 3.64 10.71
CA VAL A 185 -0.15 3.81 11.11
C VAL A 185 -0.28 3.97 12.62
N TRP A 186 0.38 3.10 13.41
CA TRP A 186 0.15 3.01 14.84
C TRP A 186 1.34 3.42 15.71
N ALA A 187 2.58 3.26 15.22
CA ALA A 187 3.79 3.57 16.00
C ALA A 187 3.84 5.02 16.49
N VAL A 188 3.38 5.98 15.69
CA VAL A 188 3.35 7.41 16.09
C VAL A 188 2.36 7.63 17.23
N LEU A 189 1.19 7.00 17.18
CA LEU A 189 0.18 7.11 18.23
C LEU A 189 0.68 6.46 19.53
N MET A 190 1.24 5.25 19.45
CA MET A 190 1.81 4.56 20.61
C MET A 190 2.97 5.33 21.24
N ALA A 191 3.86 5.90 20.43
CA ALA A 191 4.96 6.72 20.94
C ALA A 191 4.47 7.96 21.70
N ASN A 192 3.36 8.58 21.26
CA ASN A 192 2.76 9.70 21.98
C ASN A 192 2.05 9.26 23.27
N LEU A 193 1.35 8.12 23.27
CA LEU A 193 0.74 7.56 24.47
C LEU A 193 1.81 7.17 25.51
N ALA A 194 2.94 6.64 25.07
CA ALA A 194 4.05 6.31 25.96
C ALA A 194 4.60 7.53 26.72
N ARG A 195 4.52 8.74 26.13
CA ARG A 195 4.95 9.98 26.81
C ARG A 195 4.09 10.33 28.04
N ILE A 196 2.86 9.84 28.12
CA ILE A 196 1.95 10.06 29.26
C ILE A 196 1.80 8.80 30.14
N GLY A 197 2.71 7.82 30.00
CA GLY A 197 2.79 6.66 30.89
C GLY A 197 2.04 5.41 30.42
N TYR A 198 1.61 5.34 29.16
CA TYR A 198 1.16 4.08 28.58
C TYR A 198 2.34 3.16 28.25
N GLU A 199 2.13 1.86 28.38
CA GLU A 199 3.12 0.82 28.10
C GLU A 199 2.42 -0.44 27.59
N GLU A 200 3.17 -1.50 27.30
CA GLU A 200 2.61 -2.74 26.73
C GLU A 200 1.49 -3.34 27.58
N LYS A 201 1.58 -3.27 28.92
CA LYS A 201 0.54 -3.81 29.81
C LYS A 201 -0.77 -3.02 29.79
N THR A 202 -0.76 -1.77 29.31
CA THR A 202 -1.93 -0.88 29.22
C THR A 202 -2.39 -0.65 27.79
N MET A 203 -1.75 -1.30 26.81
CA MET A 203 -2.06 -1.20 25.38
C MET A 203 -2.21 -2.59 24.75
N TYR A 204 -3.27 -2.80 23.99
CA TYR A 204 -3.52 -4.07 23.30
C TYR A 204 -3.78 -3.85 21.82
N MET A 205 -3.02 -4.53 20.96
CA MET A 205 -3.31 -4.60 19.52
C MET A 205 -4.18 -5.82 19.26
N ALA A 206 -5.46 -5.60 18.94
CA ALA A 206 -6.42 -6.63 18.60
C ALA A 206 -6.20 -7.11 17.15
N ALA A 207 -5.06 -7.74 16.91
CA ALA A 207 -4.69 -8.25 15.59
C ALA A 207 -5.58 -9.42 15.16
N TYR A 208 -6.04 -9.36 13.91
CA TYR A 208 -6.88 -10.37 13.29
C TYR A 208 -6.45 -10.57 11.82
N ASP A 209 -6.81 -11.71 11.24
CA ASP A 209 -6.62 -11.92 9.81
C ASP A 209 -7.65 -11.11 9.05
N TRP A 210 -7.20 -9.98 8.53
CA TRP A 210 -8.04 -9.03 7.82
C TRP A 210 -8.46 -9.52 6.44
N ARG A 211 -8.12 -10.73 5.99
CA ARG A 211 -8.60 -11.31 4.72
C ARG A 211 -9.96 -12.00 4.87
N ILE A 212 -10.16 -12.71 5.98
CA ILE A 212 -11.33 -13.57 6.20
C ILE A 212 -12.53 -12.78 6.74
N SER A 213 -13.74 -13.33 6.57
CA SER A 213 -14.96 -12.72 7.12
C SER A 213 -14.92 -12.61 8.65
N PHE A 214 -15.65 -11.64 9.22
CA PHE A 214 -15.54 -11.32 10.64
C PHE A 214 -15.91 -12.51 11.53
N GLN A 215 -16.99 -13.23 11.21
CA GLN A 215 -17.38 -14.42 11.96
C GLN A 215 -16.37 -15.56 11.77
N ASN A 216 -15.76 -15.71 10.60
CA ASN A 216 -14.75 -16.75 10.37
C ASN A 216 -13.48 -16.53 11.18
N THR A 217 -13.18 -15.29 11.61
CA THR A 217 -12.09 -15.06 12.59
C THR A 217 -12.34 -15.77 13.93
N GLU A 218 -13.59 -15.88 14.36
CA GLU A 218 -13.96 -16.64 15.56
C GLU A 218 -13.99 -18.15 15.32
N VAL A 219 -14.45 -18.58 14.14
CA VAL A 219 -14.47 -20.00 13.78
C VAL A 219 -13.05 -20.56 13.71
N ARG A 220 -12.14 -19.88 13.01
CA ARG A 220 -10.77 -20.36 12.73
C ARG A 220 -9.81 -20.11 13.89
N ASP A 221 -9.78 -18.89 14.43
CA ASP A 221 -8.70 -18.43 15.31
C ASP A 221 -9.16 -18.09 16.73
N LYS A 222 -10.48 -18.16 16.99
CA LYS A 222 -11.09 -17.69 18.24
C LYS A 222 -10.78 -16.21 18.52
N THR A 223 -10.62 -15.40 17.47
CA THR A 223 -10.14 -14.02 17.60
C THR A 223 -11.09 -13.14 18.41
N LEU A 224 -12.41 -13.28 18.23
CA LEU A 224 -13.39 -12.49 18.97
C LEU A 224 -13.41 -12.91 20.45
N SER A 225 -13.35 -14.21 20.73
CA SER A 225 -13.21 -14.75 22.09
C SER A 225 -11.92 -14.26 22.77
N ARG A 226 -10.79 -14.28 22.07
CA ARG A 226 -9.51 -13.76 22.59
C ARG A 226 -9.56 -12.26 22.84
N MET A 227 -10.21 -11.50 21.95
CA MET A 227 -10.43 -10.07 22.13
C MET A 227 -11.25 -9.82 23.40
N LYS A 228 -12.39 -10.51 23.57
CA LYS A 228 -13.21 -10.45 24.79
C LYS A 228 -12.38 -10.67 26.05
N SER A 229 -11.67 -11.80 26.13
CA SER A 229 -10.87 -12.15 27.32
C SER A 229 -9.74 -11.16 27.60
N ASN A 230 -9.08 -10.63 26.57
CA ASN A 230 -8.04 -9.61 26.76
C ASN A 230 -8.62 -8.30 27.29
N ILE A 231 -9.79 -7.88 26.81
CA ILE A 231 -10.45 -6.67 27.29
C ILE A 231 -10.86 -6.83 28.75
N GLU A 232 -11.50 -7.95 29.10
CA GLU A 232 -11.87 -8.29 30.49
C GLU A 232 -10.64 -8.26 31.41
N LEU A 233 -9.55 -8.90 30.99
CA LEU A 233 -8.30 -8.94 31.74
C LEU A 233 -7.70 -7.54 31.93
N MET A 234 -7.65 -6.72 30.88
CA MET A 234 -7.13 -5.35 30.97
C MET A 234 -7.97 -4.47 31.89
N VAL A 235 -9.30 -4.59 31.85
CA VAL A 235 -10.18 -3.83 32.75
C VAL A 235 -9.99 -4.29 34.20
N ALA A 236 -9.94 -5.60 34.44
CA ALA A 236 -9.76 -6.16 35.77
C ALA A 236 -8.40 -5.77 36.40
N THR A 237 -7.33 -5.82 35.61
CA THR A 237 -5.97 -5.51 36.08
C THR A 237 -5.66 -4.01 36.15
N ASN A 238 -6.49 -3.16 35.51
CA ASN A 238 -6.35 -1.71 35.53
C ASN A 238 -7.35 -1.03 36.50
N GLY A 239 -7.60 -1.68 37.64
CA GLY A 239 -8.43 -1.15 38.74
C GLY A 239 -9.90 -0.94 38.36
N GLY A 240 -10.43 -1.73 37.43
CA GLY A 240 -11.81 -1.62 36.96
C GLY A 240 -12.07 -0.47 35.98
N ASN A 241 -11.03 0.25 35.54
CA ASN A 241 -11.20 1.28 34.52
C ASN A 241 -11.51 0.63 33.16
N LYS A 242 -12.70 0.92 32.63
CA LYS A 242 -13.16 0.49 31.31
C LYS A 242 -12.20 0.91 30.21
N ALA A 243 -12.10 0.12 29.14
CA ALA A 243 -11.15 0.32 28.06
C ALA A 243 -11.58 1.36 27.03
N VAL A 244 -10.62 2.09 26.46
CA VAL A 244 -10.80 2.96 25.30
C VAL A 244 -10.37 2.20 24.06
N VAL A 245 -11.27 2.09 23.08
CA VAL A 245 -11.01 1.36 21.83
C VAL A 245 -10.77 2.35 20.70
N ILE A 246 -9.70 2.15 19.94
CA ILE A 246 -9.31 2.96 18.79
C ILE A 246 -9.33 2.07 17.55
N PRO A 247 -10.50 1.90 16.91
CA PRO A 247 -10.59 1.19 15.64
C PRO A 247 -10.29 2.12 14.45
N HIS A 248 -9.62 1.59 13.43
CA HIS A 248 -9.27 2.34 12.21
C HIS A 248 -9.83 1.68 10.95
N SER A 249 -10.40 2.47 10.04
CA SER A 249 -10.89 2.01 8.74
C SER A 249 -11.83 0.79 8.90
N MET A 250 -11.60 -0.31 8.17
CA MET A 250 -12.38 -1.56 8.29
C MET A 250 -12.45 -2.11 9.74
N GLY A 251 -11.44 -1.81 10.57
CA GLY A 251 -11.43 -2.20 11.98
C GLY A 251 -12.59 -1.60 12.78
N VAL A 252 -13.19 -0.50 12.30
CA VAL A 252 -14.41 0.08 12.88
C VAL A 252 -15.61 -0.83 12.66
N LEU A 253 -15.76 -1.40 11.45
CA LEU A 253 -16.82 -2.36 11.15
C LEU A 253 -16.59 -3.69 11.88
N TYR A 254 -15.32 -4.13 11.99
CA TYR A 254 -14.96 -5.31 12.76
C TYR A 254 -15.29 -5.14 14.25
N PHE A 255 -15.01 -3.96 14.81
CA PHE A 255 -15.34 -3.69 16.21
C PHE A 255 -16.86 -3.52 16.42
N LEU A 256 -17.59 -2.95 15.45
CA LEU A 256 -19.06 -2.94 15.48
C LEU A 256 -19.63 -4.35 15.53
N HIS A 257 -19.11 -5.27 14.70
CA HIS A 257 -19.44 -6.69 14.74
C HIS A 257 -19.11 -7.30 16.10
N PHE A 258 -17.93 -7.02 16.65
CA PHE A 258 -17.51 -7.54 17.95
C PHE A 258 -18.44 -7.11 19.08
N MET A 259 -18.87 -5.84 19.13
CA MET A 259 -19.78 -5.35 20.18
C MET A 259 -21.12 -6.10 20.16
N LYS A 260 -21.64 -6.44 18.98
CA LYS A 260 -22.85 -7.27 18.87
C LYS A 260 -22.59 -8.73 19.17
N TRP A 261 -21.49 -9.27 18.64
CA TRP A 261 -21.11 -10.64 18.88
C TRP A 261 -20.93 -10.90 20.37
N VAL A 262 -20.24 -10.04 21.11
CA VAL A 262 -19.93 -10.27 22.53
C VAL A 262 -21.17 -10.26 23.42
N GLU A 263 -22.16 -9.43 23.12
CA GLU A 263 -23.43 -9.36 23.86
C GLU A 263 -24.41 -10.46 23.48
N ALA A 264 -24.32 -10.98 22.24
CA ALA A 264 -25.20 -12.03 21.75
C ALA A 264 -24.98 -13.38 22.49
N PRO A 265 -26.05 -14.17 22.70
CA PRO A 265 -25.94 -15.48 23.35
C PRO A 265 -25.04 -16.47 22.60
N ALA A 266 -24.34 -17.32 23.34
CA ALA A 266 -23.67 -18.49 22.79
C ALA A 266 -24.69 -19.49 22.21
N PRO A 267 -24.34 -20.28 21.17
CA PRO A 267 -23.02 -20.41 20.57
C PRO A 267 -22.71 -19.44 19.42
N MET A 268 -23.68 -18.62 18.98
CA MET A 268 -23.47 -17.71 17.84
C MET A 268 -22.62 -16.49 18.24
N GLY A 269 -22.91 -15.93 19.42
CA GLY A 269 -22.19 -14.83 20.03
C GLY A 269 -21.22 -15.28 21.13
N GLY A 270 -20.62 -14.30 21.81
CA GLY A 270 -19.64 -14.45 22.86
C GLY A 270 -20.22 -14.62 24.27
N GLY A 271 -21.54 -14.52 24.44
CA GLY A 271 -22.22 -14.79 25.71
C GLY A 271 -21.76 -13.90 26.88
N GLY A 272 -21.39 -12.65 26.59
CA GLY A 272 -21.01 -11.64 27.60
C GLY A 272 -22.21 -11.02 28.34
N GLY A 273 -23.42 -11.17 27.79
CA GLY A 273 -24.63 -10.51 28.29
C GLY A 273 -24.81 -9.11 27.72
N SER A 274 -26.04 -8.57 27.81
CA SER A 274 -26.42 -7.28 27.21
C SER A 274 -25.66 -6.07 27.76
N ASP A 275 -25.11 -6.19 28.97
CA ASP A 275 -24.38 -5.10 29.63
C ASP A 275 -22.87 -5.20 29.43
N TRP A 276 -22.37 -6.16 28.65
CA TRP A 276 -20.94 -6.40 28.53
C TRP A 276 -20.18 -5.16 28.01
N CYS A 277 -20.67 -4.51 26.94
CA CYS A 277 -20.02 -3.31 26.43
C CYS A 277 -20.13 -2.17 27.44
N ALA A 278 -21.29 -2.02 28.10
CA ALA A 278 -21.48 -1.01 29.13
C ALA A 278 -20.52 -1.20 30.31
N GLN A 279 -20.17 -2.44 30.66
CA GLN A 279 -19.26 -2.76 31.76
C GLN A 279 -17.79 -2.62 31.39
N HIS A 280 -17.39 -2.92 30.15
CA HIS A 280 -15.97 -3.03 29.77
C HIS A 280 -15.47 -1.91 28.86
N ILE A 281 -16.34 -1.20 28.14
CA ILE A 281 -15.94 -0.18 27.16
C ILE A 281 -16.27 1.21 27.68
N LYS A 282 -15.25 2.07 27.74
CA LYS A 282 -15.38 3.49 28.13
C LYS A 282 -15.82 4.35 26.96
N ALA A 283 -15.13 4.19 25.83
CA ALA A 283 -15.31 5.00 24.64
C ALA A 283 -14.72 4.29 23.42
N VAL A 284 -15.27 4.60 22.25
CA VAL A 284 -14.76 4.15 20.95
C VAL A 284 -14.34 5.39 20.16
N MET A 285 -13.02 5.56 19.97
CA MET A 285 -12.42 6.64 19.18
C MET A 285 -12.13 6.14 17.77
N ASN A 286 -13.16 6.12 16.91
CA ASN A 286 -13.01 5.66 15.54
C ASN A 286 -12.13 6.60 14.70
N ILE A 287 -11.32 6.02 13.80
CA ILE A 287 -10.50 6.76 12.83
C ILE A 287 -10.90 6.33 11.43
N GLY A 288 -11.67 7.17 10.73
CA GLY A 288 -12.05 6.95 9.34
C GLY A 288 -12.91 5.70 9.10
N GLY A 289 -13.88 5.44 9.98
CA GLY A 289 -14.75 4.26 9.89
C GLY A 289 -15.71 4.31 8.70
N PRO A 290 -15.67 3.32 7.77
CA PRO A 290 -16.55 3.29 6.60
C PRO A 290 -17.89 2.63 6.94
N PHE A 291 -18.64 3.19 7.88
CA PHE A 291 -19.93 2.66 8.37
C PHE A 291 -20.89 2.28 7.23
N LEU A 292 -21.07 3.21 6.29
CA LEU A 292 -21.95 3.02 5.12
C LEU A 292 -21.23 2.38 3.93
N GLY A 293 -19.97 1.97 4.08
CA GLY A 293 -19.12 1.51 2.98
C GLY A 293 -18.37 2.64 2.26
N VAL A 294 -17.58 2.28 1.25
CA VAL A 294 -16.82 3.20 0.39
C VAL A 294 -16.85 2.74 -1.07
N PRO A 295 -17.08 3.64 -2.05
CA PRO A 295 -17.07 3.29 -3.48
C PRO A 295 -15.76 2.62 -3.94
N LYS A 296 -14.63 2.97 -3.31
CA LYS A 296 -13.32 2.38 -3.59
C LYS A 296 -13.27 0.86 -3.33
N ALA A 297 -14.06 0.33 -2.41
CA ALA A 297 -14.11 -1.12 -2.17
C ALA A 297 -14.64 -1.86 -3.40
N VAL A 298 -15.61 -1.25 -4.11
CA VAL A 298 -16.16 -1.79 -5.35
C VAL A 298 -15.09 -1.84 -6.44
N SER A 299 -14.36 -0.73 -6.68
CA SER A 299 -13.30 -0.72 -7.70
C SER A 299 -12.17 -1.71 -7.35
N GLY A 300 -11.86 -1.86 -6.06
CA GLY A 300 -10.93 -2.87 -5.57
C GLY A 300 -11.35 -4.31 -5.90
N LEU A 301 -12.61 -4.67 -5.69
CA LEU A 301 -13.12 -6.02 -5.99
C LEU A 301 -13.35 -6.26 -7.49
N PHE A 302 -13.77 -5.21 -8.21
CA PHE A 302 -14.12 -5.29 -9.61
C PHE A 302 -12.89 -5.36 -10.52
N SER A 303 -11.99 -4.38 -10.42
CA SER A 303 -10.86 -4.15 -11.33
C SER A 303 -9.49 -4.14 -10.62
N VAL A 304 -9.46 -4.29 -9.28
CA VAL A 304 -8.27 -4.09 -8.43
C VAL A 304 -7.71 -2.67 -8.58
N GLU A 305 -8.52 -1.73 -9.06
CA GLU A 305 -8.17 -0.30 -9.10
C GLU A 305 -8.29 0.30 -7.71
N ALA A 306 -7.36 -0.05 -6.82
CA ALA A 306 -7.05 0.82 -5.71
C ALA A 306 -6.04 1.85 -6.20
N ARG A 307 -6.19 3.14 -5.86
CA ARG A 307 -5.05 4.08 -5.86
C ARG A 307 -3.84 3.52 -5.10
N ASP A 308 -4.09 2.55 -4.22
CA ASP A 308 -3.07 1.80 -3.49
C ASP A 308 -2.31 0.80 -4.36
N ILE A 309 -2.70 0.54 -5.62
CA ILE A 309 -1.82 -0.09 -6.63
C ILE A 309 -0.72 0.87 -7.04
N ALA A 310 -0.93 2.19 -7.10
CA ALA A 310 0.19 3.12 -7.32
C ALA A 310 1.17 3.09 -6.12
N VAL A 311 0.64 2.82 -4.93
CA VAL A 311 1.40 2.66 -3.69
C VAL A 311 2.08 1.28 -3.62
N ALA A 312 1.40 0.20 -4.02
CA ALA A 312 1.97 -1.14 -4.16
C ALA A 312 3.01 -1.21 -5.29
N ARG A 313 2.82 -0.47 -6.39
CA ARG A 313 3.84 -0.20 -7.43
C ARG A 313 5.06 0.50 -6.83
N GLY A 314 4.86 1.41 -5.87
CA GLY A 314 5.94 2.06 -5.12
C GLY A 314 6.63 1.14 -4.10
N PHE A 315 5.93 0.17 -3.52
CA PHE A 315 6.47 -0.76 -2.52
C PHE A 315 7.08 -2.04 -3.11
N ALA A 316 6.69 -2.41 -4.33
CA ALA A 316 7.06 -3.65 -5.02
C ALA A 316 7.50 -3.40 -6.47
N PRO A 317 8.55 -2.58 -6.73
CA PRO A 317 8.97 -2.26 -8.09
C PRO A 317 9.23 -3.53 -8.91
N GLY A 318 9.89 -4.55 -8.34
CA GLY A 318 10.18 -5.80 -9.04
C GLY A 318 8.99 -6.74 -9.38
N PHE A 319 7.78 -6.50 -8.84
CA PHE A 319 6.59 -7.29 -9.12
C PHE A 319 5.82 -6.76 -10.34
N LEU A 320 5.98 -5.47 -10.66
CA LEU A 320 5.27 -4.79 -11.74
C LEU A 320 6.19 -4.17 -12.80
N ASP A 321 7.49 -3.99 -12.53
CA ASP A 321 8.52 -3.56 -13.50
C ASP A 321 9.12 -4.73 -14.30
N LYS A 322 8.72 -5.97 -14.02
CA LYS A 322 9.00 -7.07 -14.94
C LYS A 322 7.95 -7.03 -16.05
N ASP A 323 8.31 -6.40 -17.16
CA ASP A 323 7.64 -6.44 -18.48
C ASP A 323 7.35 -7.87 -19.02
N VAL A 324 7.57 -8.90 -18.22
CA VAL A 324 7.41 -10.32 -18.58
C VAL A 324 5.98 -10.82 -18.34
N PHE A 325 5.13 -10.14 -17.54
CA PHE A 325 3.81 -10.69 -17.14
C PHE A 325 2.58 -9.73 -17.19
N GLY A 326 2.65 -8.60 -17.90
CA GLY A 326 1.54 -7.67 -18.22
C GLY A 326 0.14 -7.95 -17.61
N LEU A 327 -0.82 -8.39 -18.43
CA LEU A 327 -2.22 -8.70 -18.04
C LEU A 327 -2.35 -9.92 -17.10
N GLN A 328 -1.39 -10.85 -17.12
CA GLN A 328 -1.44 -12.09 -16.33
C GLN A 328 -1.19 -11.82 -14.83
N THR A 329 -0.28 -10.92 -14.49
CA THR A 329 -0.06 -10.49 -13.10
C THR A 329 -1.33 -9.86 -12.51
N LEU A 330 -2.04 -9.07 -13.31
CA LEU A 330 -3.32 -8.48 -12.90
C LEU A 330 -4.38 -9.57 -12.62
N GLN A 331 -4.47 -10.60 -13.47
CA GLN A 331 -5.40 -11.72 -13.28
C GLN A 331 -5.13 -12.50 -11.99
N HIS A 332 -3.87 -12.75 -11.66
CA HIS A 332 -3.48 -13.38 -10.39
C HIS A 332 -3.83 -12.53 -9.17
N LEU A 333 -3.57 -11.23 -9.22
CA LEU A 333 -3.92 -10.30 -8.15
C LEU A 333 -5.44 -10.17 -7.99
N MET A 334 -6.19 -10.13 -9.10
CA MET A 334 -7.66 -10.18 -9.11
C MET A 334 -8.17 -11.44 -8.42
N ARG A 335 -7.64 -12.60 -8.79
CA ARG A 335 -8.01 -13.88 -8.18
C ARG A 335 -7.78 -13.86 -6.67
N MET A 336 -6.60 -13.46 -6.22
CA MET A 336 -6.28 -13.40 -4.79
C MET A 336 -7.15 -12.39 -4.04
N THR A 337 -7.24 -11.14 -4.52
CA THR A 337 -7.99 -10.09 -3.81
C THR A 337 -9.49 -10.37 -3.73
N ARG A 338 -10.07 -11.04 -4.73
CA ARG A 338 -11.46 -11.54 -4.69
C ARG A 338 -11.69 -12.72 -3.74
N THR A 339 -10.64 -13.26 -3.13
CA THR A 339 -10.79 -14.23 -2.03
C THR A 339 -10.80 -13.55 -0.66
N TRP A 340 -10.42 -12.27 -0.55
CA TRP A 340 -10.39 -11.52 0.70
C TRP A 340 -11.78 -10.99 1.08
N ASP A 341 -12.60 -11.90 1.59
CA ASP A 341 -14.02 -11.72 1.89
C ASP A 341 -14.31 -10.52 2.82
N SER A 342 -13.41 -10.17 3.74
CA SER A 342 -13.56 -9.01 4.64
C SER A 342 -13.79 -7.70 3.89
N THR A 343 -13.24 -7.57 2.67
CA THR A 343 -13.37 -6.38 1.81
C THR A 343 -14.83 -6.10 1.50
N MET A 344 -15.67 -7.14 1.43
CA MET A 344 -17.10 -6.98 1.20
C MET A 344 -17.78 -6.20 2.32
N SER A 345 -17.29 -6.21 3.56
CA SER A 345 -17.84 -5.38 4.64
C SER A 345 -17.88 -3.87 4.31
N MET A 346 -17.04 -3.42 3.38
CA MET A 346 -16.89 -2.02 2.99
C MET A 346 -17.63 -1.65 1.70
N ILE A 347 -18.40 -2.56 1.09
CA ILE A 347 -19.26 -2.20 -0.05
C ILE A 347 -20.34 -1.19 0.42
N PRO A 348 -20.70 -0.19 -0.43
CA PRO A 348 -21.79 0.74 -0.15
C PRO A 348 -23.07 0.06 0.35
N LYS A 349 -23.54 0.51 1.52
CA LYS A 349 -24.75 0.01 2.19
C LYS A 349 -25.89 1.02 2.06
N GLY A 350 -27.11 0.52 1.97
CA GLY A 350 -28.32 1.32 1.88
C GLY A 350 -28.69 1.79 0.47
N GLY A 351 -28.04 1.24 -0.56
CA GLY A 351 -28.40 1.46 -1.96
C GLY A 351 -28.47 2.93 -2.37
N GLU A 352 -29.37 3.24 -3.29
CA GLU A 352 -29.54 4.59 -3.84
C GLU A 352 -30.12 5.56 -2.81
N THR A 353 -30.86 5.07 -1.81
CA THR A 353 -31.40 5.89 -0.70
C THR A 353 -30.29 6.65 0.03
N ILE A 354 -29.14 6.00 0.25
CA ILE A 354 -27.99 6.59 0.94
C ILE A 354 -27.01 7.22 -0.04
N TRP A 355 -26.68 6.52 -1.14
CA TRP A 355 -25.55 6.88 -1.98
C TRP A 355 -25.92 7.72 -3.21
N GLY A 356 -27.20 7.90 -3.49
CA GLY A 356 -27.64 8.56 -4.70
C GLY A 356 -27.87 7.63 -5.88
N GLY A 357 -28.58 8.16 -6.87
CA GLY A 357 -28.86 7.48 -8.13
C GLY A 357 -28.04 8.06 -9.29
N LEU A 358 -28.60 7.99 -10.50
CA LEU A 358 -27.92 8.47 -11.70
C LEU A 358 -27.74 10.00 -11.72
N ASP A 359 -28.68 10.75 -11.14
CA ASP A 359 -28.75 12.21 -11.29
C ASP A 359 -28.69 12.97 -9.97
N TRP A 360 -28.51 12.27 -8.85
CA TRP A 360 -28.26 12.92 -7.56
C TRP A 360 -27.30 12.10 -6.69
N SER A 361 -26.59 12.78 -5.79
CA SER A 361 -25.84 12.16 -4.70
C SER A 361 -25.80 13.10 -3.48
N PRO A 362 -25.57 12.60 -2.26
CA PRO A 362 -25.49 13.44 -1.07
C PRO A 362 -24.37 14.50 -1.13
N GLU A 363 -23.22 14.15 -1.73
CA GLU A 363 -22.08 15.06 -1.89
C GLU A 363 -22.24 16.02 -3.08
N GLY A 364 -23.35 15.93 -3.82
CA GLY A 364 -23.63 16.72 -5.01
C GLY A 364 -22.77 16.30 -6.21
N ASN A 365 -22.28 17.27 -6.98
CA ASN A 365 -21.46 17.03 -8.15
C ASN A 365 -20.04 17.55 -7.97
N TYR A 366 -19.05 16.79 -8.45
CA TYR A 366 -17.66 17.25 -8.45
C TYR A 366 -17.31 17.99 -9.73
N LYS A 367 -16.76 19.19 -9.58
CA LYS A 367 -16.08 19.88 -10.67
C LYS A 367 -14.66 19.34 -10.76
N CYS A 368 -14.38 18.53 -11.77
CA CYS A 368 -13.02 18.09 -12.08
C CYS A 368 -12.12 19.31 -12.38
N GLY A 369 -11.44 19.82 -11.36
CA GLY A 369 -10.40 20.81 -11.54
C GLY A 369 -9.20 20.15 -12.21
N VAL A 370 -8.84 20.60 -13.41
CA VAL A 370 -7.51 20.31 -13.94
C VAL A 370 -6.52 20.92 -12.95
N LYS A 371 -5.89 20.09 -12.11
CA LYS A 371 -4.73 20.54 -11.34
C LYS A 371 -3.75 21.09 -12.37
N LYS A 372 -3.59 22.42 -12.46
CA LYS A 372 -2.42 23.02 -13.09
C LYS A 372 -1.23 22.35 -12.42
N LEU A 373 -0.47 21.55 -13.17
CA LEU A 373 0.90 21.30 -12.80
C LEU A 373 1.49 22.69 -12.50
N LYS A 374 1.95 22.92 -11.27
CA LYS A 374 2.80 24.06 -10.99
C LYS A 374 4.10 23.81 -11.76
N SER A 375 4.13 24.17 -13.05
CA SER A 375 5.38 24.43 -13.72
C SER A 375 5.90 25.72 -13.11
N ASN A 376 6.96 25.62 -12.32
CA ASN A 376 7.82 26.77 -12.03
C ASN A 376 8.49 27.16 -13.35
N ASN A 377 7.78 27.90 -14.19
CA ASN A 377 8.38 28.66 -15.27
C ASN A 377 7.79 30.07 -15.19
N THR A 378 8.51 30.94 -14.51
CA THR A 378 8.44 32.39 -14.69
C THR A 378 8.75 32.70 -16.15
N ARG A 379 7.71 32.90 -16.97
CA ARG A 379 7.78 33.76 -18.16
C ARG A 379 6.38 34.31 -18.44
N SER A 380 6.30 35.62 -18.30
CA SER A 380 5.16 36.45 -18.68
C SER A 380 4.87 36.31 -20.17
N GLY A 381 3.59 36.30 -20.56
CA GLY A 381 3.18 36.26 -21.96
C GLY A 381 1.66 36.25 -22.17
N GLY A 382 1.10 37.44 -22.37
CA GLY A 382 0.04 37.74 -23.33
C GLY A 382 -1.34 37.08 -23.19
N GLN A 383 -2.35 37.90 -22.87
CA GLN A 383 -3.75 37.63 -23.23
C GLN A 383 -3.89 37.48 -24.75
N THR A 384 -4.53 36.41 -25.22
CA THR A 384 -5.42 36.44 -26.40
C THR A 384 -6.47 35.33 -26.25
N GLY A 385 -7.72 35.67 -26.54
CA GLY A 385 -8.88 34.87 -26.22
C GLY A 385 -9.22 33.74 -27.20
N ARG A 386 -9.94 32.75 -26.68
CA ARG A 386 -11.18 32.19 -27.24
C ARG A 386 -11.76 31.27 -26.16
N GLY A 387 -12.77 31.76 -25.45
CA GLY A 387 -13.55 30.95 -24.54
C GLY A 387 -14.34 29.92 -25.33
N ASN A 388 -13.97 28.65 -25.21
CA ASN A 388 -14.93 27.56 -25.42
C ASN A 388 -15.70 27.41 -24.10
N PRO A 389 -17.04 27.55 -24.07
CA PRO A 389 -17.82 27.19 -22.91
C PRO A 389 -17.97 25.67 -22.91
N SER A 390 -16.87 24.94 -22.69
CA SER A 390 -16.98 23.54 -22.29
C SER A 390 -17.65 23.54 -20.92
N LEU A 391 -18.93 23.14 -20.88
CA LEU A 391 -19.69 22.91 -19.66
C LEU A 391 -18.75 22.34 -18.59
N PRO A 392 -18.77 22.83 -17.33
CA PRO A 392 -18.03 22.16 -16.28
C PRO A 392 -18.49 20.69 -16.26
N GLN A 393 -17.61 19.75 -16.60
CA GLN A 393 -17.90 18.32 -16.52
C GLN A 393 -18.12 17.98 -15.05
N SER A 394 -19.36 18.14 -14.59
CA SER A 394 -19.78 17.83 -13.25
C SER A 394 -20.13 16.35 -13.22
N VAL A 395 -19.27 15.55 -12.58
CA VAL A 395 -19.52 14.11 -12.43
C VAL A 395 -20.38 13.89 -11.19
N ASN A 396 -21.40 13.05 -11.33
CA ASN A 396 -22.31 12.70 -10.25
C ASN A 396 -21.75 11.52 -9.44
N TYR A 397 -21.60 11.69 -8.12
CA TYR A 397 -21.05 10.65 -7.25
C TYR A 397 -22.00 9.49 -6.93
N GLY A 398 -23.29 9.58 -7.23
CA GLY A 398 -24.21 8.45 -7.15
C GLY A 398 -23.90 7.36 -8.17
N ARG A 399 -23.11 7.72 -9.21
CA ARG A 399 -22.55 6.81 -10.20
C ARG A 399 -21.23 6.22 -9.69
N VAL A 400 -21.33 5.12 -8.95
CA VAL A 400 -20.18 4.39 -8.36
C VAL A 400 -19.20 3.92 -9.43
N ILE A 401 -19.69 3.39 -10.56
CA ILE A 401 -18.89 3.05 -11.74
C ILE A 401 -19.51 3.70 -12.97
N SER A 402 -18.69 4.25 -13.86
CA SER A 402 -19.10 4.74 -15.18
C SER A 402 -18.10 4.29 -16.26
N PHE A 403 -18.59 3.56 -17.26
CA PHE A 403 -17.83 3.15 -18.43
C PHE A 403 -17.85 4.26 -19.48
N GLY A 404 -16.84 5.13 -19.46
CA GLY A 404 -16.68 6.25 -20.39
C GLY A 404 -16.74 7.61 -19.69
N LYS A 405 -15.86 8.54 -20.08
CA LYS A 405 -15.80 9.90 -19.49
C LYS A 405 -16.99 10.76 -19.93
N ASP A 406 -17.41 10.58 -21.17
CA ASP A 406 -18.62 11.14 -21.76
C ASP A 406 -19.86 10.65 -21.02
N VAL A 407 -19.97 9.34 -20.81
CA VAL A 407 -21.05 8.70 -20.02
C VAL A 407 -21.10 9.24 -18.60
N ALA A 408 -19.94 9.37 -17.94
CA ALA A 408 -19.86 9.89 -16.58
C ALA A 408 -20.39 11.34 -16.45
N ALA A 409 -20.29 12.14 -17.51
CA ALA A 409 -20.76 13.52 -17.54
C ALA A 409 -22.15 13.69 -18.20
N LEU A 410 -22.67 12.66 -18.88
CA LEU A 410 -23.94 12.72 -19.60
C LEU A 410 -25.12 12.72 -18.62
N HIS A 411 -26.17 13.48 -18.91
CA HIS A 411 -27.43 13.39 -18.16
C HIS A 411 -28.12 12.04 -18.42
N SER A 412 -28.75 11.44 -17.40
CA SER A 412 -29.36 10.09 -17.51
C SER A 412 -30.36 9.96 -18.66
N SER A 413 -31.15 11.00 -18.93
CA SER A 413 -32.17 11.01 -20.00
C SER A 413 -31.60 10.84 -21.41
N LYS A 414 -30.29 11.03 -21.59
CA LYS A 414 -29.59 10.87 -22.87
C LYS A 414 -28.79 9.57 -22.93
N MET A 415 -28.87 8.75 -21.89
CA MET A 415 -28.08 7.55 -21.72
C MET A 415 -28.92 6.32 -22.06
N GLU A 416 -28.54 5.62 -23.13
CA GLU A 416 -29.08 4.31 -23.44
C GLU A 416 -28.36 3.25 -22.60
N ARG A 417 -29.11 2.45 -21.86
CA ARG A 417 -28.59 1.41 -20.97
C ARG A 417 -29.24 0.09 -21.32
N MET A 418 -28.43 -0.93 -21.53
CA MET A 418 -28.93 -2.30 -21.74
C MET A 418 -28.76 -3.09 -20.45
N ASP A 419 -29.82 -3.76 -19.99
CA ASP A 419 -29.73 -4.60 -18.80
C ASP A 419 -28.84 -5.82 -19.09
N PHE A 420 -27.95 -6.13 -18.16
CA PHE A 420 -27.01 -7.25 -18.24
C PHE A 420 -27.47 -8.46 -17.43
N ARG A 421 -28.49 -8.34 -16.58
CA ARG A 421 -28.90 -9.42 -15.65
C ARG A 421 -29.31 -10.70 -16.38
N ASP A 422 -29.98 -10.57 -17.53
CA ASP A 422 -30.40 -11.70 -18.38
C ASP A 422 -29.41 -12.00 -19.52
N ALA A 423 -28.26 -11.31 -19.56
CA ALA A 423 -27.29 -11.51 -20.62
C ALA A 423 -26.62 -12.88 -20.47
N LEU A 424 -26.60 -13.65 -21.56
CA LEU A 424 -25.76 -14.84 -21.63
C LEU A 424 -24.30 -14.41 -21.52
N LYS A 425 -23.62 -14.83 -20.45
CA LYS A 425 -22.18 -14.54 -20.23
C LYS A 425 -21.35 -14.90 -21.46
N GLY A 426 -21.80 -15.89 -22.24
CA GLY A 426 -21.05 -16.49 -23.33
C GLY A 426 -19.84 -17.23 -22.79
N TYR A 427 -19.18 -17.99 -23.65
CA TYR A 427 -17.95 -18.69 -23.32
C TYR A 427 -16.81 -18.12 -24.17
N ASN A 428 -15.62 -17.99 -23.60
CA ASN A 428 -14.44 -17.55 -24.34
C ASN A 428 -13.59 -18.77 -24.73
N PRO A 429 -13.60 -19.23 -25.99
CA PRO A 429 -12.84 -20.41 -26.39
C PRO A 429 -11.41 -20.01 -26.79
N ALA A 430 -10.49 -19.87 -25.83
CA ALA A 430 -9.01 -19.82 -25.99
C ALA A 430 -8.37 -19.26 -24.71
N ASN A 431 -7.23 -19.70 -24.14
CA ASN A 431 -6.11 -20.54 -24.58
C ASN A 431 -5.58 -21.33 -23.38
N GLY A 432 -4.82 -22.42 -23.60
CA GLY A 432 -4.16 -23.24 -22.58
C GLY A 432 -3.13 -22.49 -21.72
N CYS A 433 -3.58 -21.58 -20.89
CA CYS A 433 -2.85 -20.97 -19.79
C CYS A 433 -3.51 -21.44 -18.49
N ASP A 434 -2.71 -22.00 -17.58
CA ASP A 434 -3.09 -22.64 -16.30
C ASP A 434 -3.87 -21.77 -15.29
N ILE A 435 -4.32 -20.59 -15.69
CA ILE A 435 -4.89 -19.58 -14.79
C ILE A 435 -6.35 -19.40 -15.19
N TRP A 436 -7.24 -20.13 -14.51
CA TRP A 436 -8.70 -20.03 -14.68
C TRP A 436 -9.30 -19.15 -13.58
N THR A 437 -10.01 -18.09 -13.98
CA THR A 437 -10.72 -17.14 -13.11
C THR A 437 -12.17 -17.04 -13.57
N GLU A 438 -13.09 -16.69 -12.68
CA GLU A 438 -14.52 -16.49 -13.01
C GLU A 438 -14.72 -15.43 -14.11
N TYR A 439 -13.76 -14.52 -14.27
CA TYR A 439 -13.77 -13.53 -15.34
C TYR A 439 -13.48 -14.13 -16.73
N GLN A 440 -12.74 -15.24 -16.81
CA GLN A 440 -12.51 -15.97 -18.06
C GLN A 440 -13.68 -16.91 -18.42
N GLU A 441 -14.55 -17.23 -17.45
CA GLU A 441 -15.84 -17.88 -17.73
C GLU A 441 -16.81 -16.92 -18.44
N MET A 442 -16.55 -15.61 -18.40
CA MET A 442 -17.33 -14.60 -19.12
C MET A 442 -16.74 -14.36 -20.52
N GLY A 443 -17.51 -14.74 -21.54
CA GLY A 443 -17.20 -14.41 -22.94
C GLY A 443 -17.35 -12.93 -23.27
N ILE A 444 -17.00 -12.58 -24.51
CA ILE A 444 -17.10 -11.21 -25.05
C ILE A 444 -18.54 -10.66 -24.92
N GLY A 445 -19.56 -11.53 -25.04
CA GLY A 445 -20.97 -11.17 -24.86
C GLY A 445 -21.27 -10.62 -23.45
N GLY A 446 -20.83 -11.32 -22.40
CA GLY A 446 -21.00 -10.86 -21.02
C GLY A 446 -20.20 -9.59 -20.72
N ILE A 447 -18.96 -9.48 -21.21
CA ILE A 447 -18.15 -8.26 -21.07
C ILE A 447 -18.87 -7.07 -21.71
N LYS A 448 -19.41 -7.26 -22.92
CA LYS A 448 -20.15 -6.24 -23.64
C LYS A 448 -21.42 -5.84 -22.88
N ALA A 449 -22.18 -6.80 -22.34
CA ALA A 449 -23.37 -6.51 -21.55
C ALA A 449 -23.04 -5.67 -20.29
N VAL A 450 -21.99 -6.03 -19.56
CA VAL A 450 -21.51 -5.25 -18.40
C VAL A 450 -21.10 -3.84 -18.80
N ALA A 451 -20.36 -3.69 -19.91
CA ALA A 451 -19.94 -2.39 -20.40
C ALA A 451 -21.13 -1.55 -20.91
N ASP A 452 -22.13 -2.18 -21.54
CA ASP A 452 -23.29 -1.52 -22.15
C ASP A 452 -24.41 -1.18 -21.16
N TYR A 453 -24.32 -1.65 -19.91
CA TYR A 453 -25.10 -1.07 -18.80
C TYR A 453 -24.65 0.36 -18.44
N LYS A 454 -23.44 0.75 -18.89
CA LYS A 454 -22.79 2.07 -18.82
C LYS A 454 -22.47 2.58 -17.41
N VAL A 455 -23.45 2.59 -16.50
CA VAL A 455 -23.35 3.21 -15.17
C VAL A 455 -23.94 2.32 -14.10
N TYR A 456 -23.18 2.15 -13.02
CA TYR A 456 -23.59 1.40 -11.84
C TYR A 456 -23.69 2.32 -10.63
N THR A 457 -24.86 2.29 -9.99
CA THR A 457 -25.14 2.93 -8.70
C THR A 457 -24.93 1.94 -7.55
N ALA A 458 -25.02 2.40 -6.30
CA ALA A 458 -24.98 1.52 -5.13
C ALA A 458 -26.08 0.45 -5.13
N GLY A 459 -27.21 0.66 -5.83
CA GLY A 459 -28.26 -0.36 -5.98
C GLY A 459 -27.86 -1.47 -6.96
N SER A 460 -27.29 -1.10 -8.12
CA SER A 460 -26.96 -2.07 -9.18
C SER A 460 -25.57 -2.71 -9.06
N VAL A 461 -24.71 -2.21 -8.18
CA VAL A 461 -23.33 -2.71 -8.05
C VAL A 461 -23.26 -4.12 -7.47
N LEU A 462 -24.23 -4.49 -6.63
CA LEU A 462 -24.31 -5.85 -6.10
C LEU A 462 -24.66 -6.82 -7.23
N ASP A 463 -25.59 -6.46 -8.11
CA ASP A 463 -25.93 -7.29 -9.28
C ASP A 463 -24.73 -7.46 -10.21
N LEU A 464 -23.94 -6.38 -10.40
CA LEU A 464 -22.69 -6.44 -11.15
C LEU A 464 -21.75 -7.50 -10.56
N LEU A 465 -21.52 -7.44 -9.25
CA LEU A 465 -20.63 -8.38 -8.58
C LEU A 465 -21.16 -9.82 -8.61
N HIS A 466 -22.48 -10.03 -8.47
CA HIS A 466 -23.08 -11.37 -8.65
C HIS A 466 -22.83 -11.91 -10.06
N PHE A 467 -22.88 -11.04 -11.06
CA PHE A 467 -22.62 -11.42 -12.44
C PHE A 467 -21.13 -11.71 -12.70
N VAL A 468 -20.20 -10.87 -12.23
CA VAL A 468 -18.77 -11.01 -12.58
C VAL A 468 -17.93 -11.83 -11.60
N ALA A 469 -18.44 -12.07 -10.39
CA ALA A 469 -17.72 -12.76 -9.31
C ALA A 469 -18.68 -13.54 -8.39
N PRO A 470 -19.40 -14.56 -8.91
CA PRO A 470 -20.44 -15.25 -8.16
C PRO A 470 -19.94 -15.97 -6.90
N LYS A 471 -18.74 -16.59 -6.91
CA LYS A 471 -18.21 -17.27 -5.70
C LYS A 471 -17.83 -16.27 -4.61
N LEU A 472 -17.25 -15.12 -4.98
CA LEU A 472 -17.04 -14.00 -4.04
C LEU A 472 -18.37 -13.59 -3.41
N MET A 473 -19.41 -13.37 -4.22
CA MET A 473 -20.71 -12.95 -3.70
C MET A 473 -21.39 -14.02 -2.84
N ALA A 474 -21.25 -15.31 -3.19
CA ALA A 474 -21.77 -16.41 -2.39
C ALA A 474 -21.15 -16.43 -0.98
N ARG A 475 -19.82 -16.30 -0.88
CA ARG A 475 -19.13 -16.25 0.41
C ARG A 475 -19.46 -14.97 1.18
N GLY A 476 -19.30 -13.81 0.55
CA GLY A 476 -19.49 -12.54 1.24
C GLY A 476 -20.92 -12.27 1.66
N SER A 477 -21.93 -12.66 0.86
CA SER A 477 -23.35 -12.48 1.22
C SER A 477 -23.81 -13.41 2.36
N ALA A 478 -23.05 -14.47 2.65
CA ALA A 478 -23.26 -15.30 3.84
C ALA A 478 -22.83 -14.59 5.13
N HIS A 479 -21.93 -13.61 5.04
CA HIS A 479 -21.32 -12.94 6.19
C HIS A 479 -21.61 -11.44 6.30
N PHE A 480 -22.05 -10.80 5.22
CA PHE A 480 -22.25 -9.36 5.16
C PHE A 480 -23.60 -9.01 4.56
N SER A 481 -24.07 -7.83 4.91
CA SER A 481 -25.34 -7.27 4.45
C SER A 481 -25.13 -5.82 4.01
N PHE A 482 -25.97 -5.39 3.09
CA PHE A 482 -25.83 -4.12 2.35
C PHE A 482 -27.13 -3.31 2.34
N GLY A 483 -28.16 -3.79 3.04
CA GLY A 483 -29.50 -3.24 3.01
C GLY A 483 -29.72 -2.11 4.01
N ILE A 484 -31.00 -1.77 4.15
CA ILE A 484 -31.55 -0.93 5.21
C ILE A 484 -32.66 -1.74 5.86
N ALA A 485 -32.74 -1.72 7.19
CA ALA A 485 -33.85 -2.35 7.88
C ALA A 485 -35.13 -1.51 7.79
N ASP A 486 -36.21 -2.12 7.30
CA ASP A 486 -37.55 -1.54 7.40
C ASP A 486 -38.06 -1.57 8.85
N ASN A 487 -37.70 -2.63 9.59
CA ASN A 487 -38.01 -2.81 11.00
C ASN A 487 -36.86 -3.50 11.73
N LEU A 488 -36.12 -2.76 12.57
CA LEU A 488 -34.98 -3.28 13.34
C LEU A 488 -35.37 -4.34 14.38
N ASP A 489 -36.65 -4.49 14.71
CA ASP A 489 -37.14 -5.54 15.63
C ASP A 489 -37.34 -6.90 14.93
N ASP A 490 -37.12 -7.00 13.61
CA ASP A 490 -37.16 -8.28 12.90
C ASP A 490 -36.09 -9.26 13.44
N PRO A 491 -36.47 -10.47 13.89
CA PRO A 491 -35.54 -11.44 14.45
C PRO A 491 -34.36 -11.81 13.55
N LYS A 492 -34.47 -11.62 12.22
CA LYS A 492 -33.37 -11.91 11.28
C LYS A 492 -32.12 -11.07 11.59
N TYR A 493 -32.27 -9.86 12.13
CA TYR A 493 -31.17 -8.97 12.50
C TYR A 493 -30.39 -9.48 13.72
N GLY A 494 -30.88 -10.51 14.40
CA GLY A 494 -30.13 -11.30 15.37
C GLY A 494 -29.02 -12.16 14.76
N HIS A 495 -28.92 -12.29 13.44
CA HIS A 495 -27.86 -13.07 12.78
C HIS A 495 -26.59 -12.23 12.53
N TYR A 496 -25.42 -12.84 12.70
CA TYR A 496 -24.12 -12.15 12.63
C TYR A 496 -23.84 -11.43 11.30
N LYS A 497 -24.51 -11.82 10.21
CA LYS A 497 -24.37 -11.17 8.90
C LYS A 497 -24.79 -9.70 8.89
N TYR A 498 -25.61 -9.28 9.87
CA TYR A 498 -26.13 -7.94 9.99
C TYR A 498 -25.34 -7.06 10.96
N TRP A 499 -24.52 -7.67 11.82
CA TRP A 499 -23.88 -6.97 12.95
C TRP A 499 -22.80 -5.96 12.57
N SER A 500 -22.31 -5.98 11.32
CA SER A 500 -21.38 -4.98 10.79
C SER A 500 -22.07 -3.92 9.91
N ASN A 501 -23.38 -4.03 9.69
CA ASN A 501 -24.17 -3.03 8.99
C ASN A 501 -24.92 -2.14 10.00
N PRO A 502 -24.52 -0.87 10.19
CA PRO A 502 -25.21 0.05 11.10
C PRO A 502 -26.65 0.38 10.69
N LEU A 503 -27.05 0.08 9.46
CA LEU A 503 -28.43 0.27 8.98
C LEU A 503 -29.34 -0.94 9.24
N GLU A 504 -28.78 -2.04 9.73
CA GLU A 504 -29.47 -3.32 9.95
C GLU A 504 -29.12 -3.93 11.33
N THR A 505 -28.56 -3.13 12.23
CA THR A 505 -28.20 -3.55 13.59
C THR A 505 -28.64 -2.50 14.61
N ARG A 506 -29.12 -2.96 15.76
CA ARG A 506 -29.70 -2.10 16.81
C ARG A 506 -28.65 -1.37 17.64
#